data_AF-A0AAD6AVX4-F1
#
_entry.id   AF-A0AAD6AVX4-F1
#
_cell.length_a   1.000
_cell.length_b   1.000
_cell.length_c   1.000
_cell.angle_alpha   90.00
_cell.angle_beta   90.00
_cell.angle_gamma   90.00
#
_symmetry.space_group_name_H-M   'P 1'
#
loop_
_entity.id
_entity.type
_entity.pdbx_description
1 polymer ?
#
loop_
_entity_poly.entity_id
_entity_poly.type
_entity_poly.pdbx_seq_one_letter_code
_entity_poly.pdbx_strand_id
1 'polypeptide(L)'
;MPFCTVLEKQNGVMVGAELACSVREENKANRESYSADWTSVSLKTHPQDRQTMNMNDDSRRETLSRQWQARSLTQICPSGVFRVGTVESGVREHQLLPKRRTLPLPIFTPAELGIRLGRGAPHTEEDLLPLTAPDGACPSKRSVNEILKDLPPVKPGAMDFFKGPRDLRRSLSIEAQRG
;
A
#
# COMPACT_ATOMS: atom_id res chain seq x y z
N MET A 1 -6.96 1.16 -32.02
CA MET A 1 -6.79 2.61 -32.33
C MET A 1 -7.32 3.40 -31.15
N PRO A 2 -6.61 4.39 -30.59
CA PRO A 2 -7.15 5.23 -29.53
C PRO A 2 -8.38 5.98 -30.07
N PHE A 3 -9.49 5.91 -29.36
CA PHE A 3 -10.70 6.65 -29.69
C PHE A 3 -11.37 7.12 -28.40
N CYS A 4 -12.09 8.23 -28.48
CA CYS A 4 -12.61 9.01 -27.36
C CYS A 4 -11.53 9.82 -26.64
N THR A 5 -11.55 11.12 -26.90
CA THR A 5 -10.69 12.13 -26.28
C THR A 5 -11.57 13.13 -25.56
N VAL A 6 -11.73 12.99 -24.24
CA VAL A 6 -12.41 14.03 -23.46
C VAL A 6 -11.39 15.12 -23.19
N LEU A 7 -11.70 16.36 -23.56
CA LEU A 7 -10.87 17.54 -23.28
C LEU A 7 -11.64 18.47 -22.36
N GLU A 8 -11.09 18.74 -21.19
CA GLU A 8 -11.62 19.72 -20.26
C GLU A 8 -10.86 21.04 -20.44
N LYS A 9 -11.60 22.11 -20.73
CA LYS A 9 -11.06 23.47 -20.87
C LYS A 9 -11.75 24.40 -19.89
N GLN A 10 -10.97 25.24 -19.23
CA GLN A 10 -11.46 26.36 -18.42
C GLN A 10 -10.76 27.63 -18.89
N ASN A 11 -11.53 28.69 -19.17
CA ASN A 11 -11.02 29.97 -19.66
C ASN A 11 -10.11 29.84 -20.90
N GLY A 12 -10.39 28.89 -21.79
CA GLY A 12 -9.58 28.63 -22.99
C GLY A 12 -8.30 27.83 -22.76
N VAL A 13 -7.96 27.51 -21.51
CA VAL A 13 -6.80 26.69 -21.13
C VAL A 13 -7.24 25.24 -20.90
N MET A 14 -6.47 24.28 -21.41
CA MET A 14 -6.71 22.86 -21.14
C MET A 14 -6.35 22.53 -19.69
N VAL A 15 -7.37 22.12 -18.92
CA VAL A 15 -7.23 21.72 -17.52
C VAL A 15 -7.17 20.21 -17.34
N GLY A 16 -7.72 19.46 -18.29
CA GLY A 16 -7.71 18.01 -18.28
C GLY A 16 -7.84 17.41 -19.67
N ALA A 17 -7.31 16.21 -19.86
CA ALA A 17 -7.55 15.41 -21.05
C ALA A 17 -7.56 13.92 -20.68
N GLU A 18 -8.47 13.16 -21.26
CA GLU A 18 -8.51 11.70 -21.15
C GLU A 18 -8.54 11.08 -22.54
N LEU A 19 -7.68 10.09 -22.77
CA LEU A 19 -7.61 9.32 -24.01
C LEU A 19 -7.97 7.87 -23.70
N ALA A 20 -8.99 7.35 -24.36
CA ALA A 20 -9.35 5.94 -24.28
C ALA A 20 -8.75 5.13 -25.43
N CYS A 21 -8.56 3.84 -25.16
CA CYS A 21 -8.09 2.83 -26.08
C CYS A 21 -9.13 1.71 -26.16
N SER A 22 -9.15 1.04 -27.31
CA SER A 22 -10.02 -0.10 -27.56
C SER A 22 -9.31 -1.14 -28.40
N VAL A 23 -9.73 -2.38 -28.18
CA VAL A 23 -9.34 -3.56 -28.94
C VAL A 23 -10.60 -4.34 -29.29
N ARG A 24 -10.68 -4.81 -30.54
CA ARG A 24 -11.74 -5.69 -31.03
C ARG A 24 -11.09 -6.75 -31.90
N GLU A 25 -11.31 -8.01 -31.54
CA GLU A 25 -10.73 -9.18 -32.17
C GLU A 25 -11.85 -10.20 -32.46
N GLU A 26 -11.74 -10.89 -33.58
CA GLU A 26 -12.72 -11.89 -34.02
C GLU A 26 -11.98 -13.12 -34.56
N ASN A 27 -12.27 -14.28 -33.99
CA ASN A 27 -11.78 -15.56 -34.46
C ASN A 27 -12.93 -16.34 -35.11
N LYS A 28 -13.04 -16.22 -36.44
CA LYS A 28 -14.09 -16.87 -37.24
C LYS A 28 -14.01 -18.40 -37.23
N ALA A 29 -12.82 -18.98 -37.02
CA ALA A 29 -12.64 -20.42 -36.99
C ALA A 29 -13.31 -21.04 -35.75
N ASN A 30 -13.15 -20.38 -34.60
CA ASN A 30 -13.71 -20.84 -33.33
C ASN A 30 -15.04 -20.16 -32.96
N ARG A 31 -15.51 -19.19 -33.77
CA ARG A 31 -16.67 -18.33 -33.47
C ARG A 31 -16.50 -17.56 -32.14
N GLU A 32 -15.28 -17.12 -31.87
CA GLU A 32 -14.96 -16.35 -30.67
C GLU A 32 -14.79 -14.87 -31.04
N SER A 33 -15.17 -13.99 -30.13
CA SER A 33 -14.92 -12.56 -30.25
C SER A 33 -14.45 -11.99 -28.93
N TYR A 34 -13.58 -10.99 -29.00
CA TYR A 34 -13.06 -10.27 -27.84
C TYR A 34 -13.15 -8.78 -28.09
N SER A 35 -13.58 -8.04 -27.07
CA SER A 35 -13.58 -6.58 -27.09
C SER A 35 -13.22 -6.03 -25.72
N ALA A 36 -12.36 -5.02 -25.70
CA ALA A 36 -12.00 -4.32 -24.47
C ALA A 36 -11.83 -2.83 -24.76
N ASP A 37 -12.39 -2.01 -23.87
CA ASP A 37 -12.27 -0.55 -23.87
C ASP A 37 -11.72 -0.10 -22.51
N TRP A 38 -10.77 0.82 -22.50
CA TRP A 38 -10.21 1.37 -21.26
C TRP A 38 -9.69 2.80 -21.43
N THR A 39 -9.69 3.56 -20.34
CA THR A 39 -9.01 4.86 -20.29
C THR A 39 -7.51 4.63 -20.17
N SER A 40 -6.78 4.97 -21.24
CA SER A 40 -5.35 4.68 -21.34
C SER A 40 -4.52 5.81 -20.79
N VAL A 41 -4.82 7.07 -21.12
CA VAL A 41 -4.04 8.23 -20.71
C VAL A 41 -4.95 9.24 -20.02
N SER A 42 -4.51 9.77 -18.89
CA SER A 42 -5.14 10.90 -18.20
C SER A 42 -4.09 11.98 -17.94
N LEU A 43 -4.40 13.19 -18.39
CA LEU A 43 -3.62 14.40 -18.24
C LEU A 43 -4.42 15.37 -17.37
N LYS A 44 -3.78 15.93 -16.35
CA LYS A 44 -4.37 16.98 -15.52
C LYS A 44 -3.39 18.13 -15.37
N THR A 45 -3.89 19.33 -15.55
CA THR A 45 -3.14 20.56 -15.31
C THR A 45 -3.34 20.96 -13.85
N HIS A 46 -2.26 21.04 -13.08
CA HIS A 46 -2.32 21.65 -11.76
C HIS A 46 -2.23 23.19 -11.86
N PRO A 47 -3.01 23.92 -11.06
CA PRO A 47 -2.94 25.39 -11.02
C PRO A 47 -1.57 25.87 -10.49
N GLN A 48 -1.10 27.01 -11.01
CA GLN A 48 0.20 27.61 -10.68
C GLN A 48 0.37 27.89 -9.18
N ASP A 49 -0.70 28.20 -8.46
CA ASP A 49 -0.66 28.50 -7.02
C ASP A 49 -0.15 27.33 -6.15
N ARG A 50 -0.27 26.10 -6.65
CA ARG A 50 0.25 24.91 -5.94
C ARG A 50 1.71 24.60 -6.29
N GLN A 51 2.31 25.35 -7.21
CA GLN A 51 3.67 25.19 -7.70
C GLN A 51 4.41 26.52 -7.69
N THR A 52 4.64 26.99 -6.47
CA THR A 52 5.35 28.24 -6.21
C THR A 52 6.62 27.95 -5.41
N MET A 53 7.64 28.77 -5.66
CA MET A 53 8.92 28.75 -4.99
C MET A 53 9.23 30.18 -4.59
N ASN A 54 9.42 30.41 -3.30
CA ASN A 54 9.82 31.70 -2.78
C ASN A 54 11.09 31.53 -1.95
N MET A 55 12.12 32.28 -2.30
CA MET A 55 13.40 32.33 -1.61
C MET A 55 13.66 33.76 -1.19
N ASN A 56 14.03 33.93 0.08
CA ASN A 56 14.37 35.23 0.62
C ASN A 56 15.74 35.15 1.29
N ASP A 57 16.66 36.02 0.88
CA ASP A 57 17.95 36.25 1.52
C ASP A 57 17.93 37.63 2.18
N ASP A 58 17.57 37.65 3.46
CA ASP A 58 17.49 38.89 4.26
C ASP A 58 18.86 39.55 4.44
N SER A 59 19.95 38.78 4.38
CA SER A 59 21.32 39.30 4.54
C SER A 59 21.75 40.15 3.34
N ARG A 60 21.32 39.74 2.13
CA ARG A 60 21.57 40.46 0.87
C ARG A 60 20.39 41.34 0.43
N ARG A 61 19.25 41.25 1.11
CA ARG A 61 17.98 41.89 0.74
C ARG A 61 17.50 41.47 -0.65
N GLU A 62 17.64 40.18 -0.95
CA GLU A 62 17.26 39.61 -2.23
C GLU A 62 16.07 38.67 -2.06
N THR A 63 15.10 38.76 -2.97
CA THR A 63 13.93 37.88 -2.97
C THR A 63 13.71 37.34 -4.38
N LEU A 64 13.57 36.02 -4.47
CA LEU A 64 13.25 35.30 -5.71
C LEU A 64 11.91 34.58 -5.54
N SER A 65 10.92 34.99 -6.33
CA SER A 65 9.63 34.31 -6.42
C SER A 65 9.44 33.72 -7.82
N ARG A 66 9.11 32.44 -7.88
CA ARG A 66 8.86 31.71 -9.13
C ARG A 66 7.58 30.90 -9.01
N GLN A 67 6.76 30.96 -10.05
CA GLN A 67 5.59 30.09 -10.21
C GLN A 67 5.70 29.36 -11.54
N TRP A 68 5.21 28.12 -11.60
CA TRP A 68 5.14 27.38 -12.85
C TRP A 68 3.92 26.47 -12.87
N GLN A 69 3.59 25.97 -14.06
CA GLN A 69 2.52 25.02 -14.27
C GLN A 69 3.16 23.66 -14.57
N ALA A 70 2.69 22.60 -13.92
CA ALA A 70 3.00 21.24 -14.33
C ALA A 70 1.72 20.49 -14.65
N ARG A 71 1.80 19.69 -15.71
CA ARG A 71 0.71 18.85 -16.17
C ARG A 71 1.07 17.42 -15.83
N SER A 72 0.39 16.87 -14.84
CA SER A 72 0.56 15.47 -14.45
C SER A 72 -0.02 14.58 -15.54
N LEU A 73 0.77 13.61 -16.01
CA LEU A 73 0.36 12.61 -16.96
C LEU A 73 0.43 11.24 -16.30
N THR A 74 -0.65 10.48 -16.46
CA THR A 74 -0.76 9.08 -16.06
C THR A 74 -1.20 8.26 -17.26
N GLN A 75 -0.59 7.10 -17.44
CA GLN A 75 -1.00 6.13 -18.44
C GLN A 75 -1.07 4.74 -17.83
N ILE A 76 -2.14 4.02 -18.13
CA ILE A 76 -2.45 2.68 -17.65
C ILE A 76 -2.67 1.77 -18.86
N CYS A 77 -1.98 0.64 -18.89
CA CYS A 77 -2.15 -0.38 -19.93
C CYS A 77 -2.65 -1.70 -19.30
N PRO A 78 -3.55 -2.45 -19.98
CA PRO A 78 -3.99 -3.77 -19.53
C PRO A 78 -2.85 -4.79 -19.35
N SER A 79 -1.70 -4.56 -19.98
CA SER A 79 -0.47 -5.35 -19.79
C SER A 79 0.19 -5.18 -18.41
N GLY A 80 -0.37 -4.35 -17.53
CA GLY A 80 0.20 -4.04 -16.22
C GLY A 80 1.28 -2.95 -16.25
N VAL A 81 1.57 -2.37 -17.43
CA VAL A 81 2.47 -1.22 -17.53
C VAL A 81 1.76 0.04 -17.06
N PHE A 82 2.40 0.76 -16.14
CA PHE A 82 1.94 2.03 -15.59
C PHE A 82 3.00 3.10 -15.81
N ARG A 83 2.59 4.23 -16.39
CA ARG A 83 3.48 5.36 -16.64
C ARG A 83 2.96 6.59 -15.91
N VAL A 84 3.81 7.25 -15.13
CA VAL A 84 3.43 8.43 -14.35
C VAL A 84 4.53 9.47 -14.33
N GLY A 85 4.16 10.74 -14.39
CA GLY A 85 5.09 11.86 -14.31
C GLY A 85 4.44 13.17 -14.66
N THR A 86 5.22 14.13 -15.15
CA THR A 86 4.70 15.37 -15.73
C THR A 86 5.14 15.53 -17.17
N VAL A 87 4.35 16.23 -17.97
CA VAL A 87 4.70 16.51 -19.37
C VAL A 87 6.01 17.29 -19.46
N GLU A 88 6.27 18.16 -18.49
CA GLU A 88 7.44 19.04 -18.46
C GLU A 88 8.73 18.33 -18.03
N SER A 89 8.64 17.39 -17.07
CA SER A 89 9.81 16.70 -16.50
C SER A 89 10.05 15.31 -17.07
N GLY A 90 9.06 14.76 -17.78
CA GLY A 90 9.08 13.40 -18.30
C GLY A 90 8.26 12.43 -17.46
N VAL A 91 8.14 11.22 -17.99
CA VAL A 91 7.27 10.16 -17.47
C VAL A 91 8.13 8.94 -17.15
N ARG A 92 7.88 8.32 -16.00
CA ARG A 92 8.55 7.09 -15.58
C ARG A 92 7.64 5.90 -15.77
N GLU A 93 8.19 4.80 -16.26
CA GLU A 93 7.50 3.53 -16.42
C GLU A 93 7.70 2.62 -15.20
N HIS A 94 6.62 1.93 -14.83
CA HIS A 94 6.53 1.01 -13.72
C HIS A 94 5.71 -0.21 -14.14
N GLN A 95 6.16 -1.40 -13.74
CA GLN A 95 5.34 -2.60 -13.84
C GLN A 95 4.46 -2.72 -12.58
N LEU A 96 3.14 -2.72 -12.75
CA LEU A 96 2.21 -2.94 -11.64
C LEU A 96 2.24 -4.40 -11.23
N LEU A 97 2.71 -4.65 -10.01
CA LEU A 97 2.57 -5.95 -9.37
C LEU A 97 1.19 -6.05 -8.71
N PRO A 98 0.57 -7.24 -8.67
CA PRO A 98 -0.65 -7.47 -7.92
C PRO A 98 -0.48 -6.96 -6.49
N LYS A 99 -1.37 -6.08 -6.04
CA LYS A 99 -1.28 -5.49 -4.70
C LYS A 99 -1.46 -6.60 -3.65
N ARG A 100 -0.35 -7.08 -3.08
CA ARG A 100 -0.35 -8.02 -1.96
C ARG A 100 -0.96 -7.29 -0.75
N ARG A 101 -2.22 -7.63 -0.41
CA ARG A 101 -2.89 -7.20 0.83
C ARG A 101 -2.53 -8.10 2.02
N THR A 102 -1.34 -8.67 2.03
CA THR A 102 -0.83 -9.34 3.22
C THR A 102 -0.09 -8.29 4.03
N LEU A 103 -0.49 -8.11 5.30
CA LEU A 103 0.36 -7.42 6.26
C LEU A 103 1.74 -8.11 6.18
N PRO A 104 2.87 -7.38 6.16
CA PRO A 104 4.17 -8.01 6.34
C PRO A 104 4.14 -8.62 7.74
N LEU A 105 3.79 -9.91 7.87
CA LEU A 105 3.69 -10.59 9.15
C LEU A 105 5.12 -10.70 9.70
N PRO A 106 5.53 -9.92 10.72
CA PRO A 106 6.86 -10.04 11.30
C PRO A 106 6.89 -11.18 12.33
N ILE A 107 6.16 -12.28 12.08
CA ILE A 107 6.00 -13.40 13.02
C ILE A 107 6.40 -14.74 12.38
N PHE A 108 6.53 -14.79 11.05
CA PHE A 108 7.07 -15.93 10.34
C PHE A 108 8.19 -15.47 9.40
N THR A 109 9.28 -14.96 9.97
CA THR A 109 10.56 -15.13 9.30
C THR A 109 10.88 -16.63 9.36
N PRO A 110 10.92 -17.36 8.23
CA PRO A 110 11.57 -18.65 8.24
C PRO A 110 13.00 -18.40 8.75
N ALA A 111 13.44 -19.16 9.75
CA ALA A 111 14.78 -19.01 10.33
C ALA A 111 15.91 -19.13 9.28
N GLU A 112 15.59 -19.59 8.07
CA GLU A 112 16.55 -19.93 7.02
C GLU A 112 16.56 -18.97 5.80
N LEU A 113 15.77 -17.89 5.77
CA LEU A 113 15.90 -16.89 4.69
C LEU A 113 17.04 -15.88 4.94
N GLY A 114 17.77 -16.01 6.05
CA GLY A 114 18.82 -15.09 6.48
C GLY A 114 20.12 -15.09 5.67
N ILE A 115 20.26 -15.89 4.61
CA ILE A 115 21.54 -16.01 3.87
C ILE A 115 21.42 -15.69 2.37
N ARG A 116 20.22 -15.60 1.77
CA ARG A 116 20.12 -15.48 0.29
C ARG A 116 19.49 -14.23 -0.30
N LEU A 117 18.82 -13.36 0.46
CA LEU A 117 18.40 -12.06 -0.07
C LEU A 117 19.04 -10.93 0.72
N GLY A 118 20.20 -10.50 0.23
CA GLY A 118 20.76 -9.20 0.55
C GLY A 118 19.71 -8.11 0.32
N ARG A 119 19.59 -7.22 1.31
CA ARG A 119 18.73 -6.04 1.32
C ARG A 119 18.89 -5.27 -0.01
N GLY A 120 17.91 -5.35 -0.91
CA GLY A 120 17.84 -4.53 -2.14
C GLY A 120 18.02 -5.23 -3.49
N ALA A 121 18.04 -6.57 -3.56
CA ALA A 121 18.06 -7.26 -4.85
C ALA A 121 16.70 -7.16 -5.59
N PRO A 122 16.69 -6.96 -6.92
CA PRO A 122 15.46 -6.99 -7.72
C PRO A 122 14.77 -8.35 -7.62
N HIS A 123 13.44 -8.35 -7.60
CA HIS A 123 12.65 -9.59 -7.60
C HIS A 123 12.90 -10.40 -8.89
N THR A 124 13.18 -11.70 -8.74
CA THR A 124 13.31 -12.68 -9.83
C THR A 124 11.93 -13.24 -10.21
N GLU A 125 11.80 -13.83 -11.42
CA GLU A 125 10.52 -14.37 -11.92
C GLU A 125 9.90 -15.45 -11.01
N GLU A 126 10.71 -16.12 -10.20
CA GLU A 126 10.29 -17.11 -9.19
C GLU A 126 9.46 -16.49 -8.04
N ASP A 127 9.68 -15.21 -7.71
CA ASP A 127 8.91 -14.46 -6.70
C ASP A 127 7.49 -14.10 -7.18
N LEU A 128 7.24 -14.20 -8.49
CA LEU A 128 5.99 -13.83 -9.15
C LEU A 128 5.00 -15.01 -9.28
N LEU A 129 5.39 -16.21 -8.86
CA LEU A 129 4.47 -17.35 -8.86
C LEU A 129 3.23 -17.02 -8.01
N PRO A 130 2.02 -17.25 -8.53
CA PRO A 130 0.80 -17.13 -7.74
C PRO A 130 0.90 -18.08 -6.55
N LEU A 131 1.14 -17.51 -5.36
CA LEU A 131 1.02 -18.26 -4.12
C LEU A 131 -0.41 -18.79 -4.06
N THR A 132 -0.53 -20.12 -4.09
CA THR A 132 -1.79 -20.83 -3.84
C THR A 132 -2.41 -20.25 -2.58
N ALA A 133 -3.72 -19.97 -2.62
CA ALA A 133 -4.43 -19.47 -1.44
C ALA A 133 -4.13 -20.41 -0.26
N PRO A 134 -3.71 -19.89 0.90
CA PRO A 134 -3.36 -20.73 2.03
C PRO A 134 -4.61 -21.53 2.43
N ASP A 135 -4.54 -22.84 2.29
CA ASP A 135 -5.64 -23.80 2.55
C ASP A 135 -5.90 -24.01 4.05
N GLY A 136 -5.13 -23.33 4.91
CA GLY A 136 -5.19 -23.48 6.36
C GLY A 136 -4.63 -24.82 6.86
N ALA A 137 -4.06 -25.65 5.99
CA ALA A 137 -3.40 -26.89 6.38
C ALA A 137 -2.04 -26.58 6.99
N CYS A 138 -1.86 -26.96 8.25
CA CYS A 138 -0.57 -26.93 8.92
C CYS A 138 -0.03 -28.37 8.91
N PRO A 139 0.91 -28.72 8.00
CA PRO A 139 1.43 -30.09 7.89
C PRO A 139 2.16 -30.55 9.16
N SER A 140 2.56 -29.60 10.02
CA SER A 140 3.18 -29.85 11.32
C SER A 140 2.20 -29.82 12.50
N LYS A 141 0.88 -29.79 12.28
CA LYS A 141 -0.12 -29.77 13.36
C LYS A 141 -0.09 -31.09 14.12
N ARG A 142 0.38 -31.03 15.38
CA ARG A 142 0.36 -32.16 16.32
C ARG A 142 -0.99 -32.26 17.02
N SER A 143 -1.38 -33.49 17.38
CA SER A 143 -2.59 -33.70 18.18
C SER A 143 -2.38 -33.19 19.62
N VAL A 144 -3.46 -32.77 20.30
CA VAL A 144 -3.36 -32.28 21.70
C VAL A 144 -2.69 -33.31 22.62
N ASN A 145 -2.95 -34.60 22.37
CA ASN A 145 -2.34 -35.70 23.12
C ASN A 145 -0.84 -35.85 22.86
N GLU A 146 -0.35 -35.52 21.66
CA GLU A 146 1.09 -35.49 21.38
C GLU A 146 1.77 -34.31 22.10
N ILE A 147 1.10 -33.17 22.18
CA ILE A 147 1.62 -31.97 22.87
C ILE A 147 1.70 -32.21 24.39
N LEU A 148 0.68 -32.88 24.97
CA LEU A 148 0.62 -33.17 26.41
C LEU A 148 1.73 -34.13 26.88
N LYS A 149 2.33 -34.94 25.98
CA LYS A 149 3.44 -35.84 26.31
C LYS A 149 4.73 -35.11 26.66
N ASP A 150 4.90 -33.90 26.13
CA ASP A 150 6.11 -33.10 26.32
C ASP A 150 6.01 -32.19 27.57
N LEU A 151 4.88 -32.22 28.30
CA LEU A 151 4.72 -31.42 29.52
C LEU A 151 5.36 -32.11 30.73
N PRO A 152 6.11 -31.36 31.57
CA PRO A 152 6.63 -31.91 32.81
C PRO A 152 5.48 -32.28 33.76
N PRO A 153 5.61 -33.35 34.58
CA PRO A 153 4.56 -33.80 35.47
C PRO A 153 4.19 -32.71 36.49
N VAL A 154 2.94 -32.27 36.46
CA VAL A 154 2.40 -31.27 37.39
C VAL A 154 2.11 -31.95 38.73
N LYS A 155 2.84 -31.60 39.79
CA LYS A 155 2.47 -31.99 41.16
C LYS A 155 1.34 -31.07 41.65
N PRO A 156 0.19 -31.60 42.12
CA PRO A 156 -0.81 -30.76 42.76
C PRO A 156 -0.24 -30.25 44.09
N GLY A 157 0.18 -28.97 44.10
CA GLY A 157 0.53 -28.28 45.34
C GLY A 157 -0.77 -27.95 46.10
N ALA A 158 -0.92 -28.49 47.31
CA ALA A 158 -1.97 -28.03 48.22
C ALA A 158 -1.72 -26.55 48.53
N MET A 159 -2.62 -25.66 48.08
CA MET A 159 -2.60 -24.26 48.48
C MET A 159 -3.53 -24.07 49.67
N ASP A 160 -2.95 -23.92 50.87
CA ASP A 160 -3.67 -23.55 52.09
C ASP A 160 -4.01 -22.06 52.07
N PHE A 161 -5.13 -21.69 51.42
CA PHE A 161 -5.69 -20.35 51.50
C PHE A 161 -6.61 -20.19 52.72
N PHE A 162 -6.03 -20.11 53.92
CA PHE A 162 -6.78 -19.61 55.07
C PHE A 162 -6.84 -18.08 55.03
N LYS A 163 -7.97 -17.52 54.60
CA LYS A 163 -8.31 -16.09 54.71
C LYS A 163 -9.08 -15.86 56.01
N GLY A 164 -8.42 -15.38 57.06
CA GLY A 164 -9.10 -14.82 58.23
C GLY A 164 -9.71 -13.43 57.94
N PRO A 165 -10.72 -12.97 58.71
CA PRO A 165 -11.40 -11.71 58.47
C PRO A 165 -10.49 -10.53 58.81
N ARG A 166 -10.38 -9.55 57.90
CA ARG A 166 -9.57 -8.34 58.08
C ARG A 166 -10.51 -7.13 57.99
N ASP A 167 -10.62 -6.37 59.07
CA ASP A 167 -11.56 -5.26 59.20
C ASP A 167 -11.21 -4.09 58.26
N LEU A 168 -12.13 -3.78 57.34
CA LEU A 168 -12.05 -2.65 56.41
C LEU A 168 -12.54 -1.36 57.09
N ARG A 169 -11.64 -0.63 57.77
CA ARG A 169 -11.92 0.75 58.17
C ARG A 169 -11.74 1.70 56.98
N ARG A 170 -12.83 2.34 56.57
CA ARG A 170 -12.89 3.41 55.56
C ARG A 170 -12.31 4.71 56.14
N SER A 171 -11.39 5.36 55.43
CA SER A 171 -10.99 6.75 55.70
C SER A 171 -11.44 7.65 54.54
N LEU A 172 -12.36 8.57 54.85
CA LEU A 172 -12.80 9.66 53.98
C LEU A 172 -11.76 10.79 54.05
N SER A 173 -11.21 11.20 52.92
CA SER A 173 -10.38 12.41 52.82
C SER A 173 -11.25 13.59 52.39
N ILE A 174 -11.42 14.55 53.30
CA ILE A 174 -12.14 15.81 53.11
C ILE A 174 -11.26 16.81 52.35
N GLU A 175 -11.90 17.45 51.38
CA GLU A 175 -11.51 18.58 50.56
C GLU A 175 -11.05 19.80 51.39
N ALA A 176 -9.97 20.46 50.99
CA ALA A 176 -9.55 21.75 51.54
C ALA A 176 -9.29 22.76 50.42
N GLN A 177 -10.16 23.77 50.38
CA GLN A 177 -10.14 24.95 49.55
C GLN A 177 -9.47 26.10 50.34
N ARG A 178 -8.41 26.72 49.82
CA ARG A 178 -8.07 28.14 50.05
C ARG A 178 -6.78 28.56 49.34
N GLY A 179 -6.84 29.70 48.66
CA GLY A 179 -5.68 30.48 48.19
C GLY A 179 -5.98 31.17 46.87
#